data_AF-A0A348PP56-F1
#
_entry.id   AF-A0A348PP56-F1
#
_cell.length_a   1.000
_cell.length_b   1.000
_cell.length_c   1.000
_cell.angle_alpha   90.00
_cell.angle_beta   90.00
_cell.angle_gamma   90.00
#
_symmetry.space_group_name_H-M   'P 1'
#
loop_
_entity.id
_entity.type
_entity.pdbx_description
1 polymer ?
#
loop_
_entity_poly.entity_id
_entity_poly.type
_entity_poly.pdbx_seq_one_letter_code
_entity_poly.pdbx_strand_id
1 'polypeptide(L)'
;MGDELIIGESWGTIGYKGEGTFISGGAGVTPFISIIRHLHFKNEIGNNKLIFANKQKSDIILQREFEAILGENFINILSDEKTKAAC
;
A
#
# COMPACT_ATOMS: atom_id res chain seq x y z
N MET A 1 9.26 -12.09 24.20
CA MET A 1 9.21 -13.41 23.54
C MET A 1 8.65 -14.39 24.55
N GLY A 2 7.58 -15.11 24.21
CA GLY A 2 6.82 -15.92 25.16
C GLY A 2 5.36 -15.49 25.34
N ASP A 3 4.87 -14.56 24.51
CA ASP A 3 3.46 -14.17 24.51
C ASP A 3 2.64 -15.14 23.65
N GLU A 4 1.44 -15.49 24.12
CA GLU A 4 0.49 -16.31 23.37
C GLU A 4 -0.43 -15.42 22.52
N LEU A 5 -0.67 -15.81 21.27
CA LEU A 5 -1.53 -15.10 20.32
C LEU A 5 -2.66 -16.02 19.86
N ILE A 6 -3.90 -15.61 20.10
CA ILE A 6 -5.10 -16.30 19.57
C ILE A 6 -5.57 -15.54 18.34
N ILE A 7 -5.56 -16.19 17.18
CA ILE A 7 -6.02 -15.63 15.90
C ILE A 7 -7.40 -16.18 15.58
N GLY A 8 -8.39 -15.30 15.43
CA GLY A 8 -9.75 -15.67 15.00
C GLY A 8 -9.92 -15.64 13.48
N GLU A 9 -11.09 -16.10 13.01
CA GLU A 9 -11.48 -16.02 11.60
C GLU A 9 -11.54 -14.57 11.08
N SER A 10 -11.17 -14.38 9.82
CA SER A 10 -11.22 -13.06 9.19
C SER A 10 -12.67 -12.60 8.98
N TRP A 11 -12.97 -11.33 9.25
CA TRP A 11 -14.27 -10.71 9.00
C TRP A 11 -14.09 -9.41 8.19
N GLY A 12 -15.07 -9.05 7.35
CA GLY A 12 -15.02 -7.82 6.55
C GLY A 12 -13.95 -7.85 5.45
N THR A 13 -14.16 -8.65 4.41
CA THR A 13 -13.21 -8.71 3.28
C THR A 13 -13.48 -7.58 2.29
N ILE A 14 -12.51 -6.68 2.13
CA ILE A 14 -12.44 -5.87 0.92
C ILE A 14 -12.08 -6.79 -0.26
N GLY A 15 -13.01 -6.95 -1.20
CA GLY A 15 -12.80 -7.75 -2.41
C GLY A 15 -12.22 -6.91 -3.53
N TYR A 16 -11.13 -7.37 -4.14
CA TYR A 16 -10.65 -6.80 -5.40
C TYR A 16 -11.66 -7.07 -6.51
N LYS A 17 -12.08 -6.03 -7.24
CA LYS A 17 -13.13 -6.11 -8.27
C LYS A 17 -12.61 -5.95 -9.70
N GLY A 18 -11.30 -5.79 -9.86
CA GLY A 18 -10.66 -5.43 -11.12
C GLY A 18 -9.75 -4.23 -10.95
N GLU A 19 -9.04 -3.92 -12.04
CA GLU A 19 -8.00 -2.90 -12.04
C GLU A 19 -8.53 -1.53 -11.61
N GLY A 20 -7.76 -0.82 -10.79
CA GLY A 20 -8.12 0.52 -10.35
C GLY A 20 -7.12 1.17 -9.40
N THR A 21 -7.60 2.19 -8.69
CA THR A 21 -6.80 2.99 -7.77
C THR A 21 -7.13 2.62 -6.33
N PHE A 22 -6.13 2.11 -5.62
CA PHE A 22 -6.12 1.97 -4.17
C PHE A 22 -5.76 3.31 -3.54
N ILE A 23 -6.54 3.76 -2.57
CA ILE A 23 -6.28 5.02 -1.84
C ILE A 23 -6.19 4.69 -0.36
N SER A 24 -5.08 5.06 0.26
CA SER A 24 -4.84 4.77 1.67
C SER A 24 -4.11 5.87 2.41
N GLY A 25 -4.34 5.96 3.72
CA GLY A 25 -3.59 6.80 4.64
C GLY A 25 -3.04 5.97 5.81
N GLY A 26 -1.75 6.15 6.13
CA GLY A 26 -1.09 5.47 7.25
C GLY A 26 -1.30 3.94 7.26
N ALA A 27 -1.68 3.39 8.41
CA ALA A 27 -1.90 1.94 8.55
C ALA A 27 -3.07 1.37 7.72
N GLY A 28 -3.91 2.23 7.12
CA GLY A 28 -5.02 1.81 6.26
C GLY A 28 -4.57 1.08 5.00
N VAL A 29 -3.26 1.01 4.70
CA VAL A 29 -2.72 0.33 3.50
C VAL A 29 -2.66 -1.18 3.69
N THR A 30 -2.72 -1.63 4.95
CA THR A 30 -2.57 -3.04 5.35
C THR A 30 -3.39 -4.03 4.52
N PRO A 31 -4.70 -3.82 4.29
CA PRO A 31 -5.49 -4.80 3.54
C PRO A 31 -5.20 -4.75 2.02
N PHE A 32 -4.52 -3.71 1.51
CA PHE A 32 -4.08 -3.64 0.10
C PHE A 32 -2.75 -4.35 -0.14
N ILE A 33 -1.91 -4.50 0.89
CA ILE A 33 -0.63 -5.22 0.79
C ILE A 33 -0.88 -6.65 0.28
N SER A 34 -1.85 -7.35 0.86
CA SER A 34 -2.19 -8.72 0.45
C SER A 34 -2.72 -8.78 -0.99
N ILE A 35 -3.57 -7.83 -1.38
CA ILE A 35 -4.12 -7.75 -2.75
C ILE A 35 -3.00 -7.49 -3.76
N ILE A 36 -2.16 -6.48 -3.53
CA ILE A 36 -1.06 -6.09 -4.42
C ILE A 36 -0.05 -7.23 -4.58
N ARG A 37 0.36 -7.87 -3.46
CA ARG A 37 1.24 -9.04 -3.50
C ARG A 37 0.64 -10.21 -4.27
N HIS A 38 -0.66 -10.47 -4.07
CA HIS A 38 -1.34 -11.55 -4.77
C HIS A 38 -1.39 -11.31 -6.29
N LEU A 39 -1.71 -10.09 -6.71
CA LEU A 39 -1.71 -9.70 -8.12
C LEU A 39 -0.30 -9.74 -8.72
N HIS A 40 0.70 -9.25 -8.00
CA HIS A 40 2.10 -9.30 -8.45
C HIS A 40 2.57 -10.75 -8.64
N PHE A 41 2.29 -11.63 -7.67
CA PHE A 41 2.63 -13.05 -7.74
C PHE A 41 1.99 -13.74 -8.96
N LYS A 42 0.77 -13.35 -9.32
CA LYS A 42 0.05 -13.86 -10.49
C LYS A 42 0.45 -13.20 -11.81
N ASN A 43 1.33 -12.20 -11.80
CA ASN A 43 1.61 -11.31 -12.93
C ASN A 43 0.35 -10.59 -13.46
N GLU A 44 -0.59 -10.28 -12.56
CA GLU A 44 -1.88 -9.62 -12.84
C GLU A 44 -1.94 -8.20 -12.28
N ILE A 45 -0.78 -7.55 -12.06
CA ILE A 45 -0.74 -6.21 -11.44
C ILE A 45 -1.37 -5.13 -12.33
N GLY A 46 -1.36 -5.30 -13.66
CA GLY A 46 -1.99 -4.38 -14.60
C GLY A 46 -1.54 -2.92 -14.43
N ASN A 47 -2.44 -1.97 -14.63
CA ASN A 47 -2.23 -0.54 -14.30
C ASN A 47 -2.83 -0.17 -12.94
N ASN A 48 -2.91 -1.12 -12.01
CA ASN A 48 -3.31 -0.81 -10.64
C ASN A 48 -2.41 0.27 -10.05
N LYS A 49 -3.01 1.19 -9.30
CA LYS A 49 -2.33 2.35 -8.72
C LYS A 49 -2.53 2.39 -7.22
N LEU A 50 -1.50 2.75 -6.47
CA LEU A 50 -1.60 3.02 -5.04
C LEU A 50 -1.28 4.49 -4.78
N ILE A 51 -2.27 5.23 -4.29
CA ILE A 51 -2.08 6.56 -3.72
C ILE A 51 -1.97 6.39 -2.21
N PHE A 52 -0.79 6.65 -1.67
CA PHE A 52 -0.48 6.43 -0.26
C PHE A 52 -0.12 7.74 0.45
N ALA A 53 -1.04 8.20 1.31
CA ALA A 53 -0.88 9.44 2.07
C ALA A 53 -0.25 9.17 3.45
N ASN A 54 0.83 9.88 3.75
CA ASN A 54 1.54 9.82 5.03
C ASN A 54 1.98 11.23 5.46
N LYS A 55 2.40 11.43 6.72
CA LYS A 55 2.86 12.77 7.15
C LYS A 55 4.23 13.11 6.58
N GLN A 56 5.14 12.15 6.65
CA GLN A 56 6.54 12.26 6.25
C GLN A 56 6.97 10.97 5.56
N LYS A 57 8.01 11.02 4.71
CA LYS A 57 8.53 9.86 3.98
C LYS A 57 8.90 8.67 4.89
N SER A 58 9.41 8.94 6.09
CA SER A 58 9.77 7.91 7.07
C SER A 58 8.59 7.08 7.59
N ASP A 59 7.36 7.56 7.42
CA ASP A 59 6.16 6.84 7.82
C ASP A 59 5.68 5.84 6.73
N ILE A 60 6.25 5.91 5.52
CA ILE A 60 5.90 5.01 4.43
C ILE A 60 6.45 3.62 4.73
N ILE A 61 5.57 2.70 5.12
CA ILE A 61 5.91 1.29 5.23
C ILE A 61 6.04 0.64 3.85
N LEU A 62 6.96 -0.33 3.73
CA LEU A 62 7.15 -1.14 2.52
C LEU A 62 7.41 -0.33 1.23
N GLN A 63 7.95 0.89 1.35
CA GLN A 63 8.22 1.79 0.21
C GLN A 63 8.91 1.08 -0.97
N ARG A 64 10.04 0.42 -0.72
CA ARG A 64 10.82 -0.26 -1.77
C ARG A 64 10.05 -1.38 -2.46
N GLU A 65 9.19 -2.07 -1.71
CA GLU A 65 8.37 -3.14 -2.26
C GLU A 65 7.30 -2.58 -3.19
N PHE A 66 6.60 -1.52 -2.76
CA PHE A 66 5.62 -0.86 -3.61
C PHE A 66 6.27 -0.22 -4.85
N GLU A 67 7.45 0.39 -4.71
CA GLU A 67 8.22 0.89 -5.85
C GLU A 67 8.59 -0.23 -6.83
N ALA A 68 9.00 -1.41 -6.34
CA ALA A 68 9.35 -2.55 -7.18
C ALA A 68 8.14 -3.16 -7.91
N ILE A 69 6.97 -3.21 -7.26
CA ILE A 69 5.76 -3.84 -7.82
C ILE A 69 5.00 -2.88 -8.75
N LEU A 70 4.84 -1.63 -8.35
CA LEU A 70 3.96 -0.66 -9.00
C LEU A 70 4.72 0.41 -9.80
N GLY A 71 6.01 0.63 -9.54
CA GLY A 71 6.81 1.66 -10.21
C GLY A 71 6.16 3.04 -10.12
N GLU A 72 5.92 3.66 -11.27
CA GLU A 72 5.27 4.98 -11.40
C GLU A 72 3.82 4.99 -10.91
N ASN A 73 3.20 3.82 -10.74
CA ASN A 73 1.86 3.69 -10.17
C ASN A 73 1.84 3.68 -8.63
N PHE A 74 2.99 3.84 -7.97
CA PHE A 74 3.06 4.12 -6.54
C PHE A 74 3.25 5.61 -6.27
N ILE A 75 2.18 6.28 -5.85
CA ILE A 75 2.14 7.73 -5.62
C ILE A 75 2.09 7.99 -4.12
N ASN A 76 3.07 8.71 -3.59
CA ASN A 76 3.09 9.11 -2.18
C ASN A 76 2.65 10.57 -2.03
N ILE A 77 1.75 10.83 -1.10
CA ILE A 77 1.31 12.18 -0.71
C ILE A 77 1.80 12.44 0.71
N LEU A 78 2.58 13.51 0.89
CA LEU A 78 3.22 13.84 2.17
C LEU A 78 2.63 15.15 2.70
N SER A 79 1.97 15.12 3.85
CA SER A 79 1.22 16.29 4.35
C SER A 79 2.08 17.32 5.08
N ASP A 80 3.18 16.91 5.72
CA ASP A 80 4.05 17.79 6.52
C ASP A 80 5.47 17.95 5.93
N GLU A 81 5.74 17.31 4.79
CA GLU A 81 7.04 17.42 4.13
C GLU A 81 7.09 18.67 3.25
N LYS A 82 8.00 19.61 3.54
CA LYS A 82 8.33 20.71 2.62
C LYS A 82 9.03 20.12 1.39
N THR A 83 8.27 19.62 0.44
CA THR A 83 8.80 19.30 -0.89
C THR A 83 9.25 20.59 -1.55
N LYS A 84 10.56 20.75 -1.79
CA LYS A 84 11.01 21.71 -2.80
C LYS A 84 10.35 21.28 -4.11
N ALA A 85 9.50 22.14 -4.67
CA ALA A 85 9.10 21.98 -6.06
C ALA A 85 10.39 21.85 -6.88
N ALA A 86 10.53 20.75 -7.62
CA ALA A 86 11.57 20.67 -8.64
C ALA A 86 11.30 21.83 -9.61
N CYS A 87 12.26 22.76 -9.69
CA CYS A 87 12.29 23.79 -10.72
C CYS A 87 12.67 23.17 -12.07
#